data_AF-A0A1L3MKI9-F1
#
_entry.id   AF-A0A1L3MKI9-F1
#
_cell.length_a   1.000
_cell.length_b   1.000
_cell.length_c   1.000
_cell.angle_alpha   90.00
_cell.angle_beta   90.00
_cell.angle_gamma   90.00
#
_symmetry.space_group_name_H-M   'P 1'
#
loop_
_entity.id
_entity.type
_entity.pdbx_description
1 polymer ?
#
loop_
_entity_poly.entity_id
_entity_poly.type
_entity_poly.pdbx_seq_one_letter_code
_entity_poly.pdbx_strand_id
1 'polypeptide(L)'
;MSDLAGVVERLRVDAADGSLADLCVRLGVDLLVLFGSAVDDPSAAGDIDLAYGRLRGGPNASHLDVVNALGERYGDHVDVMSLDDAGSVARYEALHGVDVLVELTPGRYANAQMAAFGEYCDTQRFRDRALETLTR
;
A
#
# COMPACT_ATOMS: atom_id res chain seq x y z
N MET A 1 18.17 13.75 -8.62
CA MET A 1 17.45 13.46 -7.37
C MET A 1 15.97 13.64 -7.69
N SER A 2 15.17 12.58 -7.55
CA SER A 2 13.72 12.69 -7.69
C SER A 2 13.18 13.53 -6.53
N ASP A 3 12.27 14.45 -6.79
CA ASP A 3 11.59 15.23 -5.74
C ASP A 3 10.46 14.38 -5.15
N LEU A 4 10.82 13.45 -4.26
CA LEU A 4 9.88 12.52 -3.63
C LEU A 4 8.86 13.24 -2.74
N ALA A 5 9.31 14.26 -2.01
CA ALA A 5 8.43 15.12 -1.23
C ALA A 5 7.36 15.79 -2.11
N GLY A 6 7.76 16.30 -3.28
CA GLY A 6 6.81 16.82 -4.27
C GLY A 6 5.84 15.76 -4.78
N VAL A 7 6.28 14.51 -4.98
CA VAL A 7 5.38 13.42 -5.42
C VAL A 7 4.40 13.01 -4.33
N VAL A 8 4.83 12.90 -3.08
CA VAL A 8 3.94 12.62 -1.93
C VAL A 8 2.88 13.72 -1.79
N GLU A 9 3.27 14.98 -1.94
CA GLU A 9 2.31 16.09 -1.92
C GLU A 9 1.30 15.98 -3.07
N ARG A 10 1.75 15.65 -4.29
CA ARG A 10 0.83 15.40 -5.41
C ARG A 10 -0.11 14.24 -5.14
N LEU A 11 0.35 13.14 -4.55
CA LEU A 11 -0.51 12.01 -4.15
C LEU A 11 -1.61 12.46 -3.18
N ARG A 12 -1.27 13.28 -2.18
CA ARG A 12 -2.23 13.82 -1.20
C ARG A 12 -3.21 14.79 -1.85
N VAL A 13 -2.76 15.64 -2.77
CA VAL A 13 -3.63 16.53 -3.55
C VAL A 13 -4.59 15.74 -4.42
N ASP A 14 -4.09 14.75 -5.18
CA ASP A 14 -4.89 13.90 -6.05
C ASP A 14 -5.88 13.03 -5.25
N ALA A 15 -5.54 12.66 -4.03
CA ALA A 15 -6.44 12.01 -3.07
C ALA A 15 -7.55 12.98 -2.64
N ALA A 16 -7.20 14.20 -2.26
CA ALA A 16 -8.13 15.20 -1.77
C ALA A 16 -9.09 15.72 -2.85
N ASP A 17 -8.65 15.82 -4.10
CA ASP A 17 -9.48 16.26 -5.23
C ASP A 17 -10.28 15.13 -5.90
N GLY A 18 -10.06 13.89 -5.47
CA GLY A 18 -10.78 12.69 -5.93
C GLY A 18 -10.24 12.07 -7.23
N SER A 19 -9.27 12.71 -7.90
CA SER A 19 -8.70 12.18 -9.14
C SER A 19 -7.93 10.87 -8.94
N LEU A 20 -7.42 10.61 -7.74
CA LEU A 20 -6.83 9.33 -7.36
C LEU A 20 -7.91 8.27 -7.10
N ALA A 21 -9.05 8.66 -6.52
CA ALA A 21 -10.19 7.76 -6.33
C ALA A 21 -10.77 7.31 -7.67
N ASP A 22 -10.90 8.22 -8.64
CA ASP A 22 -11.33 7.90 -10.01
C ASP A 22 -10.39 6.90 -10.70
N LEU A 23 -9.07 7.05 -10.49
CA LEU A 23 -8.09 6.10 -10.98
C LEU A 23 -8.29 4.72 -10.32
N CYS A 24 -8.47 4.69 -9.00
CA CYS A 24 -8.70 3.46 -8.25
C CYS A 24 -9.95 2.72 -8.72
N VAL A 25 -11.05 3.43 -8.98
CA VAL A 25 -12.29 2.84 -9.54
C VAL A 25 -12.01 2.13 -10.87
N ARG A 26 -11.28 2.77 -11.79
CA ARG A 26 -10.94 2.16 -13.10
C ARG A 26 -10.07 0.92 -12.96
N LEU A 27 -9.17 0.92 -11.98
CA LEU A 27 -8.26 -0.19 -11.71
C LEU A 27 -8.89 -1.30 -10.84
N GLY A 28 -10.08 -1.08 -10.28
CA GLY A 28 -10.68 -2.02 -9.31
C GLY A 28 -9.93 -2.06 -7.97
N VAL A 29 -9.36 -0.94 -7.57
CA VAL A 29 -8.72 -0.73 -6.27
C VAL A 29 -9.74 -0.10 -5.31
N ASP A 30 -9.94 -0.73 -4.15
CA ASP A 30 -10.89 -0.32 -3.10
C ASP A 30 -10.22 0.48 -1.99
N LEU A 31 -8.96 0.15 -1.72
CA LEU A 31 -8.13 0.77 -0.70
C LEU A 31 -6.77 1.05 -1.32
N LEU A 32 -6.27 2.27 -1.19
CA LEU A 32 -4.91 2.65 -1.52
C LEU A 32 -4.31 3.40 -0.34
N VAL A 33 -3.15 2.96 0.12
CA VAL A 33 -2.43 3.56 1.25
C VAL A 33 -0.98 3.84 0.86
N LEU A 34 -0.44 4.93 1.38
CA LEU A 34 0.98 5.23 1.40
C LEU A 34 1.56 4.71 2.72
N PHE A 35 2.62 3.93 2.64
CA PHE A 35 3.31 3.37 3.79
C PHE A 35 4.83 3.59 3.68
N GLY A 36 5.57 3.01 4.62
CA GLY A 36 7.03 3.07 4.60
C GLY A 36 7.59 4.45 4.95
N SER A 37 8.84 4.67 4.59
CA SER A 37 9.62 5.83 5.05
C SER A 37 9.09 7.18 4.56
N ALA A 38 8.38 7.17 3.42
CA ALA A 38 7.80 8.36 2.82
C ALA A 38 6.59 8.92 3.60
N VAL A 39 6.02 8.17 4.54
CA VAL A 39 4.97 8.70 5.44
C VAL A 39 5.58 9.69 6.43
N ASP A 40 6.70 9.32 7.06
CA ASP A 40 7.33 10.07 8.14
C ASP A 40 8.22 11.22 7.65
N ASP A 41 9.11 10.94 6.68
CA ASP A 41 10.01 11.94 6.10
C ASP A 41 10.18 11.74 4.58
N PRO A 42 9.26 12.31 3.77
CA PRO A 42 9.35 12.27 2.32
C PRO A 42 10.65 12.82 1.72
N SER A 43 11.35 13.70 2.45
CA SER A 43 12.58 14.35 1.95
C SER A 43 13.82 13.48 2.08
N ALA A 44 13.79 12.51 3.00
CA ALA A 44 14.85 11.53 3.25
C ALA A 44 14.53 10.12 2.72
N ALA A 45 13.29 9.88 2.26
CA ALA A 45 12.87 8.61 1.68
C ALA A 45 13.69 8.22 0.44
N GLY A 46 13.82 6.91 0.20
CA GLY A 46 14.48 6.38 -1.01
C GLY A 46 13.52 6.21 -2.19
N ASP A 47 12.26 5.93 -1.88
CA ASP A 47 11.17 5.51 -2.74
C ASP A 47 9.82 5.90 -2.10
N ILE A 48 8.72 5.60 -2.81
CA ILE A 48 7.35 5.79 -2.35
C ILE A 48 6.65 4.45 -2.37
N ASP A 49 6.35 3.91 -1.18
CA ASP A 49 5.68 2.64 -1.02
C ASP A 49 4.15 2.80 -1.02
N LEU A 50 3.47 2.21 -2.00
CA LEU A 50 2.01 2.18 -2.07
C LEU A 50 1.50 0.75 -1.91
N ALA A 51 0.49 0.55 -1.08
CA ALA A 51 -0.21 -0.73 -0.98
C ALA A 51 -1.67 -0.58 -1.36
N TYR A 52 -2.20 -1.58 -2.08
CA TYR A 52 -3.58 -1.55 -2.55
C TYR A 52 -4.35 -2.83 -2.21
N GLY A 53 -5.63 -2.68 -1.90
CA GLY A 53 -6.59 -3.78 -1.76
C GLY A 53 -7.65 -3.74 -2.86
N ARG A 54 -8.06 -4.89 -3.38
CA ARG A 54 -9.02 -4.98 -4.49
C ARG A 54 -10.46 -4.70 -4.09
N LEU A 55 -11.20 -4.12 -5.04
CA LEU A 55 -12.64 -3.92 -5.00
C LEU A 55 -13.38 -5.20 -5.37
N ARG A 56 -14.19 -5.69 -4.44
CA ARG A 56 -14.96 -6.92 -4.65
C ARG A 56 -15.97 -6.74 -5.79
N GLY A 57 -15.87 -7.58 -6.81
CA GLY A 57 -16.72 -7.51 -8.00
C GLY A 57 -16.43 -6.31 -8.92
N GLY A 58 -15.35 -5.57 -8.66
CA GLY A 58 -14.88 -4.48 -9.52
C GLY A 58 -14.11 -4.98 -10.74
N PRO A 59 -13.52 -4.04 -11.52
CA PRO A 59 -12.60 -4.37 -12.59
C PRO A 59 -11.46 -5.29 -12.12
N ASN A 60 -11.05 -6.22 -12.97
CA ASN A 60 -9.99 -7.17 -12.68
C ASN A 60 -8.67 -6.75 -13.34
N ALA A 61 -8.21 -5.52 -13.09
CA ALA A 61 -6.91 -5.07 -13.56
C ALA A 61 -5.81 -5.96 -12.95
N SER A 62 -4.84 -6.37 -13.76
CA SER A 62 -3.72 -7.15 -13.26
C SER A 62 -2.86 -6.31 -12.33
N HIS A 63 -2.03 -6.95 -11.50
CA HIS A 63 -1.09 -6.20 -10.66
C HIS A 63 -0.16 -5.31 -11.51
N LEU A 64 0.26 -5.79 -12.68
CA LEU A 64 1.09 -5.01 -13.62
C LEU A 64 0.36 -3.76 -14.14
N ASP A 65 -0.95 -3.85 -14.39
CA ASP A 65 -1.73 -2.68 -14.82
C ASP A 65 -1.77 -1.60 -13.71
N VAL A 66 -1.89 -2.01 -12.45
CA VAL A 66 -1.86 -1.09 -11.30
C VAL A 66 -0.48 -0.44 -11.15
N VAL A 67 0.59 -1.23 -11.24
CA VAL A 67 1.98 -0.74 -11.19
C VAL A 67 2.23 0.26 -12.31
N ASN A 68 1.87 -0.08 -13.55
CA ASN A 68 2.08 0.80 -14.71
C ASN A 68 1.29 2.09 -14.56
N ALA A 69 0.02 2.03 -14.16
CA ALA A 69 -0.82 3.22 -14.03
C ALA A 69 -0.31 4.19 -12.95
N LEU A 70 0.19 3.68 -11.82
CA LEU A 70 0.77 4.50 -10.76
C LEU A 70 2.17 5.01 -11.14
N GLY A 71 3.01 4.17 -11.74
CA GLY A 71 4.33 4.54 -12.22
C GLY A 71 4.29 5.59 -13.33
N GLU A 72 3.38 5.48 -14.30
CA GLU A 72 3.18 6.50 -15.35
C GLU A 72 2.75 7.85 -14.77
N ARG A 73 1.98 7.85 -13.68
CA ARG A 73 1.43 9.07 -13.07
C ARG A 73 2.40 9.74 -12.09
N TYR A 74 3.16 8.95 -11.34
CA TYR A 74 3.96 9.45 -10.21
C TYR A 74 5.47 9.25 -10.40
N GLY A 75 5.89 8.27 -11.22
CA GLY A 75 7.27 8.00 -11.61
C GLY A 75 7.77 6.61 -11.18
N ASP A 76 8.96 6.25 -11.66
CA ASP A 76 9.57 4.91 -11.45
C ASP A 76 10.05 4.64 -10.01
N HIS A 77 9.93 5.62 -9.11
CA HIS A 77 10.31 5.49 -7.70
C HIS A 77 9.13 5.04 -6.82
N VAL A 78 8.02 4.66 -7.44
CA VAL A 78 6.83 4.17 -6.75
C VAL A 78 6.85 2.64 -6.74
N ASP A 79 6.97 2.07 -5.55
CA ASP A 79 6.87 0.64 -5.34
C ASP A 79 5.44 0.30 -4.91
N VAL A 80 4.83 -0.65 -5.62
CA VAL A 80 3.42 -0.98 -5.44
C VAL A 80 3.28 -2.43 -4.97
N MET A 81 2.55 -2.63 -3.89
CA MET A 81 2.26 -3.94 -3.32
C MET A 81 0.75 -4.23 -3.28
N SER A 82 0.35 -5.45 -3.67
CA SER A 82 -1.02 -5.90 -3.43
C SER A 82 -1.18 -6.44 -2.01
N LEU A 83 -2.10 -5.88 -1.23
CA LEU A 83 -2.46 -6.37 0.10
C LEU A 83 -3.06 -7.77 0.04
N ASP A 84 -3.77 -8.11 -1.04
CA ASP A 84 -4.43 -9.41 -1.20
C ASP A 84 -3.41 -10.55 -1.35
N ASP A 85 -2.26 -10.28 -1.97
CA ASP A 85 -1.19 -11.25 -2.24
C ASP A 85 0.00 -11.16 -1.26
N ALA A 86 0.09 -10.08 -0.48
CA ALA A 86 1.17 -9.85 0.47
C ALA A 86 1.20 -10.87 1.62
N GLY A 87 2.41 -11.24 2.07
CA GLY A 87 2.60 -12.01 3.29
C GLY A 87 2.22 -11.24 4.56
N SER A 88 1.96 -11.95 5.66
CA SER A 88 1.41 -11.37 6.89
C SER A 88 2.24 -10.22 7.49
N VAL A 89 3.57 -10.26 7.36
CA VAL A 89 4.45 -9.17 7.81
C VAL A 89 4.31 -7.94 6.93
N ALA A 90 4.50 -8.09 5.62
CA ALA A 90 4.41 -6.97 4.69
C ALA A 90 3.01 -6.31 4.71
N ARG A 91 1.95 -7.13 4.83
CA ARG A 91 0.58 -6.64 4.98
C ARG A 91 0.38 -5.85 6.28
N TYR A 92 0.98 -6.29 7.39
CA TYR A 92 0.91 -5.58 8.65
C TYR A 92 1.64 -4.23 8.59
N GLU A 93 2.87 -4.21 8.07
CA GLU A 93 3.65 -2.98 7.89
C GLU A 93 2.92 -1.99 6.98
N ALA A 94 2.34 -2.47 5.88
CA ALA A 94 1.59 -1.63 4.95
C ALA A 94 0.22 -1.16 5.45
N LEU A 95 -0.18 -1.50 6.68
CA LEU A 95 -1.44 -1.07 7.29
C LEU A 95 -1.24 -0.45 8.68
N HIS A 96 0.01 -0.23 9.11
CA HIS A 96 0.34 0.37 10.40
C HIS A 96 1.12 1.67 10.23
N GLY A 97 0.65 2.76 10.84
CA GLY A 97 1.31 4.07 10.70
C GLY A 97 1.28 4.62 9.27
N VAL A 98 0.16 4.44 8.56
CA VAL A 98 0.04 4.76 7.13
C VAL A 98 -0.84 5.98 6.85
N ASP A 99 -0.64 6.56 5.67
CA ASP A 99 -1.53 7.56 5.09
C ASP A 99 -2.57 6.86 4.20
N VAL A 100 -3.85 6.91 4.58
CA VAL A 100 -4.93 6.38 3.75
C VAL A 100 -5.26 7.39 2.64
N LEU A 101 -4.90 7.07 1.40
CA LEU A 101 -5.10 7.94 0.25
C LEU A 101 -6.48 7.76 -0.38
N VAL A 102 -6.95 6.51 -0.52
CA VAL A 102 -8.27 6.20 -1.06
C VAL A 102 -8.91 5.08 -0.28
N GLU A 103 -10.16 5.27 0.12
CA GLU A 103 -11.04 4.23 0.64
C GLU A 103 -12.41 4.35 -0.05
N LEU A 104 -12.71 3.45 -0.99
CA LEU A 104 -13.99 3.48 -1.72
C LEU A 104 -15.11 2.84 -0.90
N THR A 105 -14.83 1.71 -0.24
CA THR A 105 -15.77 1.06 0.67
C THR A 105 -15.50 1.50 2.12
N PRO A 106 -16.45 2.18 2.79
CA PRO A 106 -16.26 2.65 4.15
C PRO A 106 -15.89 1.51 5.12
N GLY A 107 -14.84 1.72 5.91
CA GLY A 107 -14.35 0.77 6.89
C GLY A 107 -13.50 -0.37 6.30
N ARG A 108 -13.20 -0.34 5.00
CA ARG A 108 -12.28 -1.29 4.37
C ARG A 108 -10.90 -1.25 5.01
N TYR A 109 -10.37 -0.05 5.28
CA TYR A 109 -9.07 0.12 5.91
C TYR A 109 -9.06 -0.48 7.32
N ALA A 110 -10.00 -0.08 8.18
CA ALA A 110 -10.07 -0.56 9.55
C ALA A 110 -10.18 -2.09 9.63
N ASN A 111 -11.03 -2.69 8.78
CA ASN A 111 -11.17 -4.15 8.70
C ASN A 111 -9.89 -4.83 8.21
N ALA A 112 -9.22 -4.27 7.19
CA ALA A 112 -7.96 -4.81 6.67
C ALA A 112 -6.85 -4.73 7.73
N GLN A 113 -6.72 -3.61 8.42
CA GLN A 113 -5.73 -3.41 9.48
C GLN A 113 -5.93 -4.40 10.63
N MET A 114 -7.17 -4.56 11.11
CA MET A 114 -7.47 -5.52 12.18
C MET A 114 -7.16 -6.96 11.77
N ALA A 115 -7.51 -7.35 10.54
CA ALA A 115 -7.21 -8.68 10.02
C ALA A 115 -5.70 -8.90 9.90
N ALA A 116 -4.95 -7.94 9.35
CA ALA A 116 -3.51 -8.01 9.20
C ALA A 116 -2.79 -8.12 10.55
N PHE A 117 -3.22 -7.37 11.57
CA PHE A 117 -2.69 -7.49 12.92
C PHE A 117 -2.93 -8.88 13.53
N GLY A 118 -4.15 -9.41 13.40
CA GLY A 118 -4.48 -10.77 13.86
C GLY A 118 -3.60 -11.83 13.19
N GLU A 119 -3.50 -11.80 11.86
CA GLU A 119 -2.65 -12.71 11.10
C GLU A 119 -1.17 -12.57 11.46
N TYR A 120 -0.68 -11.35 11.65
CA TYR A 120 0.70 -11.10 12.08
C TYR A 120 0.98 -11.76 13.44
N CYS A 121 0.10 -11.58 14.43
CA CYS A 121 0.18 -12.23 15.73
C CYS A 121 0.15 -13.76 15.62
N ASP A 122 -0.79 -14.32 14.86
CA ASP A 122 -0.97 -15.77 14.71
C ASP A 122 0.24 -16.46 14.06
N THR A 123 0.93 -15.73 13.18
CA THR A 123 2.08 -16.22 12.42
C THR A 123 3.43 -16.01 13.12
N GLN A 124 3.48 -15.30 14.27
CA GLN A 124 4.71 -15.03 15.03
C GLN A 124 5.52 -16.31 15.31
N ARG A 125 4.88 -17.33 15.87
CA ARG A 125 5.52 -18.62 16.22
C ARG A 125 6.20 -19.34 15.05
N PHE A 126 5.76 -19.09 13.81
CA PHE A 126 6.37 -19.68 12.62
C PHE A 126 7.59 -18.87 12.19
N ARG A 127 7.54 -17.54 12.33
CA ARG A 127 8.67 -16.66 12.07
C ARG A 127 9.80 -16.87 13.08
N ASP A 128 9.47 -17.03 14.36
CA ASP A 128 10.47 -17.32 15.40
C ASP A 128 11.29 -18.58 15.05
N ARG A 129 10.60 -19.66 14.68
CA ARG A 129 11.26 -20.91 14.24
C ARG A 129 12.07 -20.76 12.95
N ALA A 130 11.59 -19.95 12.01
CA ALA A 130 12.34 -19.68 10.78
C ALA A 130 13.64 -18.93 11.08
N LEU A 131 13.61 -17.93 11.98
CA LEU A 131 14.79 -17.18 12.42
C LEU A 131 15.78 -18.07 13.19
N GLU A 132 15.29 -18.94 14.07
CA GLU A 132 16.13 -19.94 14.77
C GLU A 132 16.87 -20.87 13.80
N THR A 133 16.25 -21.20 12.67
CA THR A 133 16.87 -22.07 11.65
C THR A 133 17.94 -21.33 10.85
N LEU A 134 17.76 -20.04 10.57
CA LEU A 134 18.72 -19.21 9.80
C LEU A 134 19.94 -18.78 10.61
N THR A 135 19.84 -18.79 11.94
CA THR A 135 20.92 -18.41 12.87
C THR A 135 21.78 -19.58 13.33
N ARG A 136 21.51 -20.79 12.83
CA ARG A 136 22.30 -22.01 13.04
C ARG A 136 23.19 -22.29 11.82
#